data_AF-A0A4Q6AAE3-F1
#
_entry.id   AF-A0A4Q6AAE3-F1
#
_cell.length_a   1.000
_cell.length_b   1.000
_cell.length_c   1.000
_cell.angle_alpha   90.00
_cell.angle_beta   90.00
_cell.angle_gamma   90.00
#
_symmetry.space_group_name_H-M   'P 1'
#
loop_
_entity.id
_entity.type
_entity.pdbx_description
1 polymer ?
#
loop_
_entity_poly.entity_id
_entity_poly.type
_entity_poly.pdbx_seq_one_letter_code
_entity_poly.pdbx_strand_id
1 'polypeptide(L)'
;MYRSIYQVQAIPFQPFLYEGGTELTALYADDIYSSAIPLPFPVCFFGTTYNSITVGSNGIVTFDVTNAGKRNNFRLTTSFFNLAPVQIPFAGGTQNSLASTYFPRASIMGAYHDIFPFDNGSRRIEWRMEGTAPKRRFIASFKDVPMYGCTSLLATHQIVVYESTGIVEVYVKDKPVCDSWNEGLAVLGMQNFNRDKATFPEGKNTGRWGATDMREAYRFTPSAGSSKFKKAELLLEGAVVGLADTTSDGAGNLQLSFPDICPPTDSAAYVLRVSYFDCLTQATEVSFTDTV
;
A
#
# COMPACT_ATOMS: atom_id res chain seq x y z
N MET A 1 15.82 -7.06 -18.33
CA MET A 1 16.37 -7.09 -16.95
C MET A 1 15.61 -6.04 -16.13
N TYR A 2 14.42 -6.37 -15.60
CA TYR A 2 13.61 -5.41 -14.84
C TYR A 2 13.97 -5.50 -13.34
N ARG A 3 14.81 -4.58 -12.90
CA ARG A 3 14.98 -4.27 -11.47
C ARG A 3 13.91 -3.22 -11.17
N SER A 4 12.82 -3.58 -10.50
CA SER A 4 11.90 -2.55 -9.98
C SER A 4 11.85 -2.71 -8.47
N ILE A 5 12.67 -1.90 -7.82
CA ILE A 5 12.63 -1.58 -6.39
C ILE A 5 11.61 -0.43 -6.26
N TYR A 6 10.93 -0.32 -5.13
CA TYR A 6 10.11 0.84 -4.81
C TYR A 6 10.94 1.84 -3.99
N GLN A 7 10.62 3.12 -4.13
CA GLN A 7 10.94 4.11 -3.11
C GLN A 7 9.76 4.29 -2.19
N VAL A 8 10.03 4.73 -0.97
CA VAL A 8 9.01 5.03 0.03
C VAL A 8 9.28 6.39 0.64
N GLN A 9 8.21 7.14 0.85
CA GLN A 9 8.26 8.44 1.52
C GLN A 9 7.03 8.62 2.41
N ALA A 10 7.17 9.41 3.46
CA ALA A 10 6.02 9.88 4.23
C ALA A 10 5.19 10.86 3.39
N ILE A 11 3.87 10.82 3.56
CA ILE A 11 2.92 11.75 2.93
C ILE A 11 1.96 12.30 4.00
N PRO A 12 1.25 13.41 3.73
CA PRO A 12 0.21 13.90 4.63
C PRO A 12 -0.84 12.80 4.92
N PHE A 13 -1.26 12.72 6.18
CA PHE A 13 -2.28 11.77 6.60
C PHE A 13 -3.67 12.23 6.15
N GLN A 14 -4.10 11.73 5.00
CA GLN A 14 -5.42 11.97 4.40
C GLN A 14 -6.04 10.64 3.97
N PRO A 15 -6.55 9.83 4.92
CA PRO A 15 -7.11 8.52 4.61
C PRO A 15 -8.44 8.64 3.86
N PHE A 16 -8.83 7.55 3.21
CA PHE A 16 -10.17 7.41 2.67
C PHE A 16 -11.14 7.02 3.78
N LEU A 17 -12.45 7.04 3.50
CA LEU A 17 -13.45 6.51 4.44
C LEU A 17 -13.08 5.08 4.85
N TYR A 18 -13.16 4.77 6.14
CA TYR A 18 -12.85 3.41 6.64
C TYR A 18 -14.03 2.44 6.45
N GLU A 19 -15.17 2.97 6.01
CA GLU A 19 -16.43 2.26 5.84
C GLU A 19 -17.08 2.64 4.51
N GLY A 20 -18.04 1.82 4.07
CA GLY A 20 -18.77 2.00 2.81
C GLY A 20 -18.37 1.03 1.71
N GLY A 21 -17.54 0.03 2.04
CA GLY A 21 -17.14 -1.04 1.15
C GLY A 21 -17.88 -2.36 1.37
N THR A 22 -17.39 -3.38 0.66
CA THR A 22 -17.78 -4.78 0.83
C THR A 22 -17.05 -5.35 2.04
N GLU A 23 -17.82 -5.74 3.05
CA GLU A 23 -17.29 -6.33 4.28
C GLU A 23 -16.73 -7.74 4.04
N LEU A 24 -15.58 -8.02 4.65
CA LEU A 24 -14.87 -9.29 4.55
C LEU A 24 -15.12 -10.13 5.80
N THR A 25 -16.36 -10.55 6.01
CA THR A 25 -16.80 -11.26 7.24
C THR A 25 -16.05 -12.56 7.50
N ALA A 26 -15.50 -13.21 6.46
CA ALA A 26 -14.62 -14.36 6.61
C ALA A 26 -13.38 -14.05 7.46
N LEU A 27 -12.88 -12.81 7.43
CA LEU A 27 -11.73 -12.36 8.20
C LEU A 27 -12.02 -12.20 9.71
N TYR A 28 -13.26 -12.42 10.15
CA TYR A 28 -13.60 -12.48 11.58
C TYR A 28 -13.26 -13.84 12.21
N ALA A 29 -12.99 -14.85 11.39
CA ALA A 29 -12.21 -16.00 11.83
C ALA A 29 -10.75 -15.56 11.82
N ASP A 30 -10.21 -15.31 13.01
CA ASP A 30 -8.83 -14.88 13.22
C ASP A 30 -7.80 -15.68 12.37
N ASP A 31 -6.67 -15.05 12.05
CA ASP A 31 -5.59 -15.67 11.26
C ASP A 31 -6.01 -16.30 9.93
N ILE A 32 -6.79 -15.58 9.10
CA ILE A 32 -7.25 -16.08 7.80
C ILE A 32 -7.10 -15.04 6.68
N TYR A 33 -6.95 -15.52 5.44
CA TYR A 33 -7.12 -14.71 4.25
C TYR A 33 -8.55 -14.81 3.71
N SER A 34 -9.03 -13.73 3.09
CA SER A 34 -10.27 -13.68 2.36
C SER A 34 -10.26 -14.66 1.16
N SER A 35 -11.39 -14.76 0.45
CA SER A 35 -11.36 -15.25 -0.93
C SER A 35 -10.54 -14.31 -1.81
N ALA A 36 -10.10 -14.80 -2.97
CA ALA A 36 -9.50 -13.95 -3.98
C ALA A 36 -10.54 -12.92 -4.47
N ILE A 37 -10.11 -11.66 -4.55
CA ILE A 37 -10.90 -10.53 -5.03
C ILE A 37 -10.40 -10.20 -6.45
N PRO A 38 -11.23 -10.39 -7.50
CA PRO A 38 -10.88 -9.97 -8.84
C PRO A 38 -10.73 -8.45 -8.92
N LEU A 39 -9.67 -7.99 -9.59
CA LEU A 39 -9.46 -6.57 -9.86
C LEU A 39 -10.03 -6.25 -11.26
N PRO A 40 -10.88 -5.22 -11.41
CA PRO A 40 -11.44 -4.82 -12.72
C PRO A 40 -10.43 -4.06 -13.58
N PHE A 41 -9.19 -3.96 -13.09
CA PHE A 41 -8.01 -3.51 -13.80
C PHE A 41 -6.80 -4.31 -13.28
N PRO A 42 -5.83 -4.58 -14.14
CA PRO A 42 -4.56 -5.15 -13.70
C PRO A 42 -3.74 -4.12 -12.88
N VAL A 43 -3.07 -4.61 -11.84
CA VAL A 43 -2.14 -3.85 -11.00
C VAL A 43 -0.71 -4.27 -11.29
N CYS A 44 0.20 -3.31 -11.45
CA CYS A 44 1.62 -3.60 -11.58
C CYS A 44 2.32 -3.48 -10.22
N PHE A 45 2.99 -4.56 -9.82
CA PHE A 45 3.67 -4.66 -8.54
C PHE A 45 5.02 -5.37 -8.71
N PHE A 46 6.11 -4.70 -8.34
CA PHE A 46 7.50 -5.18 -8.55
C PHE A 46 7.79 -5.67 -9.99
N GLY A 47 7.26 -4.96 -10.98
CA GLY A 47 7.44 -5.28 -12.41
C GLY A 47 6.64 -6.49 -12.90
N THR A 48 5.73 -7.02 -12.10
CA THR A 48 4.79 -8.09 -12.47
C THR A 48 3.36 -7.56 -12.43
N THR A 49 2.51 -8.06 -13.32
CA THR A 49 1.09 -7.68 -13.39
C THR A 49 0.22 -8.70 -12.69
N TYR A 50 -0.73 -8.22 -11.88
CA TYR A 50 -1.66 -9.04 -11.11
C TYR A 50 -3.12 -8.60 -11.36
N ASN A 51 -4.02 -9.58 -11.49
CA ASN A 51 -5.44 -9.36 -11.78
C ASN A 51 -6.35 -9.67 -10.58
N SER A 52 -5.77 -10.07 -9.46
CA SER A 52 -6.50 -10.44 -8.27
C SER A 52 -5.65 -10.19 -7.04
N ILE A 53 -6.31 -9.93 -5.93
CA ILE A 53 -5.70 -9.66 -4.64
C ILE A 53 -6.45 -10.44 -3.56
N THR A 54 -5.80 -10.76 -2.45
CA THR A 54 -6.47 -11.28 -1.26
C THR A 54 -6.04 -10.49 -0.04
N VAL A 55 -6.96 -10.29 0.89
CA VAL A 55 -6.75 -9.55 2.15
C VAL A 55 -6.56 -10.55 3.28
N GLY A 56 -5.61 -10.31 4.17
CA GLY A 56 -5.38 -11.09 5.37
C GLY A 56 -5.90 -10.37 6.61
N SER A 57 -6.43 -11.12 7.58
CA SER A 57 -6.96 -10.59 8.84
C SER A 57 -5.95 -9.72 9.59
N ASN A 58 -4.65 -10.01 9.48
CA ASN A 58 -3.58 -9.36 10.24
C ASN A 58 -3.05 -8.06 9.62
N GLY A 59 -3.84 -7.38 8.78
CA GLY A 59 -3.47 -6.07 8.24
C GLY A 59 -2.51 -6.12 7.04
N ILE A 60 -2.67 -7.13 6.18
CA ILE A 60 -1.85 -7.41 5.00
C ILE A 60 -2.71 -7.65 3.76
N VAL A 61 -2.18 -7.33 2.58
CA VAL A 61 -2.72 -7.81 1.30
C VAL A 61 -1.64 -8.50 0.47
N THR A 62 -2.03 -9.46 -0.37
CA THR A 62 -1.10 -10.15 -1.28
C THR A 62 -1.74 -10.40 -2.63
N PHE A 63 -0.93 -10.26 -3.69
CA PHE A 63 -1.32 -10.66 -5.05
C PHE A 63 -1.05 -12.15 -5.33
N ASP A 64 -0.38 -12.86 -4.43
CA ASP A 64 -0.28 -14.32 -4.44
C ASP A 64 -1.57 -14.93 -3.89
N VAL A 65 -2.60 -14.96 -4.75
CA VAL A 65 -3.94 -15.46 -4.41
C VAL A 65 -3.99 -16.95 -4.12
N THR A 66 -2.87 -17.67 -4.20
CA THR A 66 -2.78 -19.02 -3.63
C THR A 66 -2.98 -19.02 -2.11
N ASN A 67 -2.90 -17.86 -1.45
CA ASN A 67 -3.25 -17.67 -0.03
C ASN A 67 -4.76 -17.58 0.25
N ALA A 68 -5.61 -17.43 -0.77
CA ALA A 68 -7.05 -17.23 -0.56
C ALA A 68 -7.67 -18.37 0.28
N GLY A 69 -8.43 -18.00 1.32
CA GLY A 69 -9.07 -18.93 2.26
C GLY A 69 -8.11 -19.76 3.13
N LYS A 70 -6.80 -19.46 3.12
CA LYS A 70 -5.79 -20.14 3.96
C LYS A 70 -5.48 -19.31 5.19
N ARG A 71 -4.69 -19.89 6.09
CA ARG A 71 -4.24 -19.20 7.30
C ARG A 71 -3.36 -17.98 6.98
N ASN A 72 -3.69 -16.84 7.58
CA ASN A 72 -2.82 -15.67 7.70
C ASN A 72 -1.95 -15.88 8.93
N ASN A 73 -0.64 -15.96 8.76
CA ASN A 73 0.26 -16.06 9.90
C ASN A 73 0.19 -14.79 10.76
N PHE A 74 0.40 -14.90 12.06
CA PHE A 74 0.52 -13.76 12.98
C PHE A 74 1.96 -13.51 13.45
N ARG A 75 2.83 -14.51 13.31
CA ARG A 75 4.15 -14.48 13.90
C ARG A 75 5.07 -13.54 13.14
N LEU A 76 5.85 -12.80 13.91
CA LEU A 76 6.86 -11.85 13.43
C LEU A 76 8.27 -12.18 13.94
N THR A 77 8.43 -13.32 14.61
CA THR A 77 9.69 -13.77 15.22
C THR A 77 10.19 -15.07 14.58
N THR A 78 11.43 -15.50 14.83
CA THR A 78 11.96 -16.70 14.17
C THR A 78 11.24 -18.00 14.59
N SER A 79 10.80 -18.10 15.84
CA SER A 79 10.01 -19.23 16.36
C SER A 79 9.39 -18.89 17.73
N PHE A 80 8.60 -19.80 18.31
CA PHE A 80 8.10 -19.64 19.70
C PHE A 80 9.20 -19.64 20.77
N PHE A 81 10.35 -20.25 20.48
CA PHE A 81 11.47 -20.37 21.43
C PHE A 81 12.60 -19.38 21.15
N ASN A 82 12.55 -18.72 19.99
CA ASN A 82 13.50 -17.68 19.60
C ASN A 82 12.71 -16.49 19.03
N LEU A 83 12.56 -15.48 19.88
CA LEU A 83 11.74 -14.30 19.62
C LEU A 83 12.46 -13.24 18.79
N ALA A 84 13.60 -13.56 18.15
CA ALA A 84 14.27 -12.65 17.23
C ALA A 84 13.32 -12.18 16.10
N PRO A 85 13.17 -10.86 15.86
CA PRO A 85 12.33 -10.34 14.78
C PRO A 85 12.74 -10.83 13.39
N VAL A 86 11.77 -11.15 12.54
CA VAL A 86 11.98 -11.57 11.13
C VAL A 86 11.65 -10.44 10.18
N GLN A 87 12.64 -9.95 9.44
CA GLN A 87 12.53 -8.78 8.56
C GLN A 87 12.26 -9.14 7.09
N ILE A 88 11.56 -8.27 6.35
CA ILE A 88 11.46 -8.37 4.89
C ILE A 88 12.73 -7.82 4.20
N PRO A 89 13.14 -8.36 3.04
CA PRO A 89 12.52 -9.48 2.33
C PRO A 89 12.75 -10.81 3.05
N PHE A 90 11.71 -11.64 3.15
CA PHE A 90 11.79 -12.92 3.84
C PHE A 90 11.15 -14.04 3.01
N ALA A 91 11.97 -15.05 2.67
CA ALA A 91 11.57 -16.18 1.86
C ALA A 91 11.28 -17.47 2.66
N GLY A 92 11.05 -17.38 3.97
CA GLY A 92 10.79 -18.54 4.83
C GLY A 92 9.32 -18.86 5.07
N GLY A 93 9.10 -19.88 5.89
CA GLY A 93 7.77 -20.30 6.36
C GLY A 93 7.02 -21.25 5.41
N THR A 94 5.93 -21.81 5.94
CA THR A 94 5.02 -22.68 5.19
C THR A 94 3.67 -22.01 5.04
N GLN A 95 3.20 -21.86 3.79
CA GLN A 95 1.86 -21.33 3.53
C GLN A 95 0.80 -22.20 4.22
N ASN A 96 -0.29 -21.58 4.68
CA ASN A 96 -1.38 -22.24 5.42
C ASN A 96 -0.98 -22.83 6.79
N SER A 97 0.17 -22.43 7.32
CA SER A 97 0.66 -22.86 8.62
C SER A 97 0.83 -21.66 9.55
N LEU A 98 0.49 -21.86 10.82
CA LEU A 98 0.83 -20.94 11.91
C LEU A 98 2.04 -21.43 12.72
N ALA A 99 2.65 -22.56 12.32
CA ALA A 99 3.72 -23.21 13.08
C ALA A 99 5.10 -22.52 12.92
N SER A 100 5.29 -21.83 11.79
CA SER A 100 6.51 -21.10 11.45
C SER A 100 6.14 -19.74 10.86
N THR A 101 6.99 -18.74 11.06
CA THR A 101 6.77 -17.41 10.48
C THR A 101 6.76 -17.50 8.97
N TYR A 102 5.68 -16.98 8.36
CA TYR A 102 5.47 -16.99 6.92
C TYR A 102 5.01 -15.61 6.48
N PHE A 103 5.78 -15.00 5.58
CA PHE A 103 5.37 -13.78 4.88
C PHE A 103 5.00 -14.13 3.43
N PRO A 104 3.80 -13.77 2.97
CA PRO A 104 3.35 -14.12 1.63
C PRO A 104 4.20 -13.45 0.55
N ARG A 105 4.27 -14.09 -0.61
CA ARG A 105 4.88 -13.53 -1.82
C ARG A 105 4.07 -12.34 -2.30
N ALA A 106 4.70 -11.41 -3.01
CA ALA A 106 4.02 -10.28 -3.66
C ALA A 106 3.02 -9.56 -2.74
N SER A 107 3.50 -9.05 -1.61
CA SER A 107 2.66 -8.61 -0.49
C SER A 107 2.94 -7.19 -0.04
N ILE A 108 1.89 -6.56 0.47
CA ILE A 108 1.87 -5.22 1.07
C ILE A 108 1.42 -5.40 2.52
N MET A 109 2.36 -5.19 3.44
CA MET A 109 2.17 -5.22 4.88
C MET A 109 1.85 -3.80 5.32
N GLY A 110 0.58 -3.50 5.65
CA GLY A 110 0.15 -2.14 5.98
C GLY A 110 0.51 -1.77 7.41
N ALA A 111 0.02 -2.53 8.38
CA ALA A 111 0.50 -2.47 9.75
C ALA A 111 0.65 -3.90 10.27
N TYR A 112 1.14 -4.81 9.42
CA TYR A 112 1.07 -6.25 9.63
C TYR A 112 1.54 -6.65 11.02
N HIS A 113 0.57 -7.09 11.82
CA HIS A 113 0.71 -7.44 13.23
C HIS A 113 -0.46 -8.33 13.63
N ASP A 114 -0.34 -8.96 14.78
CA ASP A 114 -1.41 -9.83 15.28
C ASP A 114 -2.59 -9.00 15.81
N ILE A 115 -3.64 -8.93 15.00
CA ILE A 115 -4.93 -8.33 15.38
C ILE A 115 -5.96 -9.43 15.43
N PHE A 116 -6.89 -9.27 16.36
CA PHE A 116 -7.93 -10.22 16.67
C PHE A 116 -9.28 -9.63 16.28
N PRO A 117 -9.86 -10.00 15.13
CA PRO A 117 -11.11 -9.43 14.65
C PRO A 117 -12.33 -10.04 15.36
N PHE A 118 -12.31 -10.02 16.69
CA PHE A 118 -13.42 -10.39 17.57
C PHE A 118 -14.45 -9.27 17.68
N ASP A 119 -15.68 -9.64 17.99
CA ASP A 119 -16.79 -8.70 18.07
C ASP A 119 -16.73 -7.73 19.24
N ASN A 120 -16.44 -6.47 18.93
CA ASN A 120 -16.51 -5.34 19.85
C ASN A 120 -17.65 -4.35 19.48
N GLY A 121 -18.54 -4.72 18.56
CA GLY A 121 -19.63 -3.86 18.07
C GLY A 121 -19.25 -2.75 17.09
N SER A 122 -17.94 -2.47 16.91
CA SER A 122 -17.45 -1.41 16.01
C SER A 122 -16.45 -1.87 14.96
N ARG A 123 -15.89 -3.08 15.10
CA ARG A 123 -14.87 -3.62 14.20
C ARG A 123 -15.40 -3.71 12.78
N ARG A 124 -14.54 -3.38 11.82
CA ARG A 124 -14.85 -3.61 10.41
C ARG A 124 -13.59 -3.92 9.62
N ILE A 125 -13.66 -4.96 8.80
CA ILE A 125 -12.65 -5.22 7.76
C ILE A 125 -13.39 -5.25 6.44
N GLU A 126 -13.03 -4.36 5.51
CA GLU A 126 -13.72 -4.22 4.24
C GLU A 126 -12.76 -3.89 3.09
N TRP A 127 -13.26 -4.05 1.88
CA TRP A 127 -12.60 -3.52 0.69
C TRP A 127 -13.58 -2.81 -0.24
N ARG A 128 -13.07 -1.94 -1.11
CA ARG A 128 -13.86 -1.35 -2.19
C ARG A 128 -12.99 -0.88 -3.34
N MET A 129 -13.66 -0.64 -4.46
CA MET A 129 -13.12 0.11 -5.59
C MET A 129 -13.66 1.54 -5.54
N GLU A 130 -12.78 2.51 -5.69
CA GLU A 130 -13.16 3.92 -5.87
C GLU A 130 -12.56 4.48 -7.15
N GLY A 131 -13.18 5.55 -7.66
CA GLY A 131 -12.74 6.26 -8.87
C GLY A 131 -13.31 5.69 -10.16
N THR A 132 -12.92 6.30 -11.28
CA THR A 132 -13.29 5.91 -12.64
C THR A 132 -12.03 5.59 -13.44
N ALA A 133 -12.09 4.60 -14.33
CA ALA A 133 -10.94 4.25 -15.15
C ALA A 133 -10.41 5.49 -15.92
N PRO A 134 -9.09 5.67 -16.08
CA PRO A 134 -7.98 4.84 -15.59
C PRO A 134 -7.43 5.23 -14.20
N LYS A 135 -8.24 5.91 -13.37
CA LYS A 135 -7.86 6.44 -12.05
C LYS A 135 -8.58 5.72 -10.90
N ARG A 136 -8.83 4.42 -11.05
CA ARG A 136 -9.42 3.62 -9.97
C ARG A 136 -8.38 3.30 -8.91
N ARG A 137 -8.88 2.95 -7.72
CA ARG A 137 -8.05 2.45 -6.62
C ARG A 137 -8.79 1.34 -5.89
N PHE A 138 -8.06 0.30 -5.54
CA PHE A 138 -8.49 -0.69 -4.56
C PHE A 138 -8.12 -0.17 -3.18
N ILE A 139 -9.06 -0.22 -2.24
CA ILE A 139 -8.86 0.19 -0.86
C ILE A 139 -9.27 -0.98 0.04
N ALA A 140 -8.35 -1.47 0.88
CA ALA A 140 -8.64 -2.35 2.00
C ALA A 140 -8.57 -1.56 3.30
N SER A 141 -9.63 -1.61 4.10
CA SER A 141 -9.74 -0.89 5.38
C SER A 141 -9.88 -1.85 6.54
N PHE A 142 -9.16 -1.57 7.62
CA PHE A 142 -9.25 -2.21 8.92
C PHE A 142 -9.62 -1.10 9.90
N LYS A 143 -10.77 -1.21 10.55
CA LYS A 143 -11.32 -0.20 11.45
C LYS A 143 -11.64 -0.82 12.80
N ASP A 144 -11.13 -0.18 13.84
CA ASP A 144 -11.41 -0.49 15.25
C ASP A 144 -11.25 -2.00 15.56
N VAL A 145 -10.25 -2.64 14.96
CA VAL A 145 -10.00 -4.07 15.13
C VAL A 145 -9.19 -4.30 16.42
N PRO A 146 -9.67 -5.09 17.39
CA PRO A 146 -8.92 -5.38 18.60
C PRO A 146 -7.56 -6.03 18.32
N MET A 147 -6.57 -5.79 19.17
CA MET A 147 -5.30 -6.53 19.13
C MET A 147 -5.43 -7.89 19.82
N TYR A 148 -4.77 -8.92 19.28
CA TYR A 148 -4.68 -10.21 19.97
C TYR A 148 -3.93 -10.04 21.30
N GLY A 149 -4.50 -10.57 22.39
CA GLY A 149 -3.95 -10.45 23.75
C GLY A 149 -4.17 -9.08 24.44
N CYS A 150 -4.54 -8.02 23.71
CA CYS A 150 -4.82 -6.69 24.25
C CYS A 150 -6.09 -6.09 23.64
N THR A 151 -7.24 -6.69 23.90
CA THR A 151 -8.50 -6.40 23.18
C THR A 151 -9.08 -5.00 23.41
N SER A 152 -8.61 -4.26 24.42
CA SER A 152 -8.93 -2.84 24.62
C SER A 152 -8.14 -1.90 23.69
N LEU A 153 -7.08 -2.40 23.05
CA LEU A 153 -6.27 -1.66 22.08
C LEU A 153 -6.83 -1.96 20.68
N LEU A 154 -7.19 -0.91 19.95
CA LEU A 154 -7.83 -1.02 18.64
C LEU A 154 -6.92 -0.50 17.53
N ALA A 155 -6.82 -1.25 16.44
CA ALA A 155 -6.06 -0.91 15.24
C ALA A 155 -6.98 -0.38 14.13
N THR A 156 -6.56 0.73 13.50
CA THR A 156 -7.26 1.36 12.39
C THR A 156 -6.26 1.81 11.33
N HIS A 157 -6.31 1.18 10.15
CA HIS A 157 -5.39 1.46 9.04
C HIS A 157 -5.97 1.06 7.68
N GLN A 158 -5.37 1.55 6.59
CA GLN A 158 -5.76 1.28 5.21
C GLN A 158 -4.57 0.93 4.34
N ILE A 159 -4.82 0.11 3.32
CA ILE A 159 -3.92 -0.16 2.22
C ILE A 159 -4.63 0.24 0.92
N VAL A 160 -4.00 1.08 0.12
CA VAL A 160 -4.55 1.63 -1.12
C VAL A 160 -3.63 1.28 -2.28
N VAL A 161 -4.19 0.72 -3.34
CA VAL A 161 -3.47 0.30 -4.54
C VAL A 161 -4.06 1.00 -5.75
N TYR A 162 -3.25 1.79 -6.45
CA TYR A 162 -3.70 2.63 -7.56
C TYR A 162 -3.62 1.88 -8.89
N GLU A 163 -4.64 2.10 -9.72
CA GLU A 163 -4.70 1.63 -11.11
C GLU A 163 -3.52 2.19 -11.93
N SER A 164 -2.94 1.34 -12.78
CA SER A 164 -1.98 1.67 -13.85
C SER A 164 -0.64 2.32 -13.46
N THR A 165 -0.47 2.81 -12.23
CA THR A 165 0.76 3.49 -11.78
C THR A 165 1.66 2.57 -10.95
N GLY A 166 1.08 1.52 -10.35
CA GLY A 166 1.77 0.67 -9.37
C GLY A 166 2.04 1.36 -8.04
N ILE A 167 1.51 2.58 -7.83
CA ILE A 167 1.59 3.30 -6.56
C ILE A 167 0.79 2.55 -5.51
N VAL A 168 1.36 2.45 -4.31
CA VAL A 168 0.70 1.93 -3.12
C VAL A 168 0.78 2.98 -2.03
N GLU A 169 -0.29 3.16 -1.28
CA GLU A 169 -0.30 3.97 -0.07
C GLU A 169 -0.77 3.16 1.12
N VAL A 170 -0.21 3.49 2.28
CA VAL A 170 -0.62 2.91 3.57
C VAL A 170 -0.91 4.06 4.51
N TYR A 171 -2.09 4.05 5.12
CA TYR A 171 -2.52 5.03 6.11
C TYR A 171 -2.71 4.33 7.44
N VAL A 172 -2.02 4.79 8.48
CA VAL A 172 -2.08 4.22 9.83
C VAL A 172 -2.60 5.28 10.79
N LYS A 173 -3.88 5.16 11.17
CA LYS A 173 -4.49 6.05 12.16
C LYS A 173 -4.09 5.61 13.56
N ASP A 174 -4.39 4.36 13.88
CA ASP A 174 -4.20 3.74 15.18
C ASP A 174 -3.42 2.44 14.99
N LYS A 175 -2.23 2.37 15.60
CA LYS A 175 -1.45 1.14 15.71
C LYS A 175 -0.85 1.08 17.11
N PRO A 176 -1.68 0.83 18.14
CA PRO A 176 -1.18 0.63 19.49
C PRO A 176 -0.23 -0.57 19.56
N VAL A 177 0.52 -0.64 20.66
CA VAL A 177 1.48 -1.71 20.94
C VAL A 177 0.91 -2.57 22.06
N CYS A 178 0.75 -3.87 21.79
CA CYS A 178 0.39 -4.85 22.82
C CYS A 178 1.68 -5.43 23.41
N ASP A 179 2.01 -5.03 24.64
CA ASP A 179 3.29 -5.39 25.26
C ASP A 179 3.36 -6.84 25.75
N SER A 180 2.21 -7.46 25.98
CA SER A 180 2.12 -8.84 26.44
C SER A 180 2.10 -9.88 25.32
N TRP A 181 2.16 -9.46 24.05
CA TRP A 181 1.98 -10.35 22.92
C TRP A 181 2.90 -10.04 21.74
N ASN A 182 3.48 -11.09 21.16
CA ASN A 182 4.31 -11.04 19.94
C ASN A 182 5.39 -9.94 19.96
N GLU A 183 5.95 -9.66 21.15
CA GLU A 183 6.96 -8.61 21.41
C GLU A 183 6.48 -7.19 21.00
N GLY A 184 5.17 -6.99 20.80
CA GLY A 184 4.60 -5.76 20.25
C GLY A 184 5.03 -5.45 18.81
N LEU A 185 5.58 -6.44 18.10
CA LEU A 185 6.17 -6.27 16.77
C LEU A 185 5.11 -5.96 15.71
N ALA A 186 5.53 -5.23 14.68
CA ALA A 186 4.75 -4.99 13.48
C ALA A 186 5.65 -4.73 12.26
N VAL A 187 5.09 -4.96 11.08
CA VAL A 187 5.74 -4.70 9.79
C VAL A 187 4.91 -3.73 8.96
N LEU A 188 5.53 -2.65 8.49
CA LEU A 188 4.99 -1.84 7.40
C LEU A 188 6.00 -1.83 6.26
N GLY A 189 5.59 -2.35 5.11
CA GLY A 189 6.45 -2.47 3.94
C GLY A 189 5.88 -3.41 2.90
N MET A 190 6.68 -3.71 1.88
CA MET A 190 6.27 -4.50 0.74
C MET A 190 7.40 -5.40 0.28
N GLN A 191 7.09 -6.61 -0.18
CA GLN A 191 8.08 -7.51 -0.79
C GLN A 191 7.58 -8.14 -2.09
N ASN A 192 8.51 -8.42 -2.99
CA ASN A 192 8.21 -8.96 -4.31
C ASN A 192 7.81 -10.45 -4.27
N PHE A 193 7.48 -11.02 -5.44
CA PHE A 193 7.07 -12.41 -5.56
C PHE A 193 8.17 -13.41 -5.14
N ASN A 194 9.42 -13.13 -5.51
CA ASN A 194 10.56 -13.99 -5.15
C ASN A 194 10.97 -13.85 -3.68
N ARG A 195 10.48 -12.81 -2.99
CA ARG A 195 10.83 -12.48 -1.60
C ARG A 195 12.34 -12.26 -1.42
N ASP A 196 12.95 -11.62 -2.41
CA ASP A 196 14.37 -11.21 -2.46
C ASP A 196 14.55 -9.69 -2.58
N LYS A 197 13.44 -8.94 -2.74
CA LYS A 197 13.40 -7.48 -2.76
C LYS A 197 12.27 -6.99 -1.88
N ALA A 198 12.55 -5.97 -1.08
CA ALA A 198 11.55 -5.29 -0.28
C ALA A 198 11.82 -3.78 -0.20
N THR A 199 10.78 -3.04 0.14
CA THR A 199 10.83 -1.61 0.44
C THR A 199 9.96 -1.36 1.68
N PHE A 200 10.45 -0.57 2.62
CA PHE A 200 9.81 -0.28 3.90
C PHE A 200 10.29 1.08 4.41
N PRO A 201 9.46 1.86 5.13
CA PRO A 201 9.92 3.05 5.82
C PRO A 201 10.93 2.70 6.93
N GLU A 202 11.76 3.68 7.27
CA GLU A 202 12.75 3.57 8.33
C GLU A 202 12.08 3.16 9.67
N GLY A 203 12.68 2.18 10.36
CA GLY A 203 12.18 1.67 11.64
C GLY A 203 10.93 0.79 11.56
N LYS A 204 10.34 0.57 10.37
CA LYS A 204 9.09 -0.19 10.22
C LYS A 204 9.26 -1.63 9.70
N ASN A 205 10.49 -2.06 9.42
CA ASN A 205 10.79 -3.42 8.99
C ASN A 205 10.96 -4.37 10.18
N THR A 206 9.82 -4.79 10.71
CA THR A 206 9.70 -5.67 11.89
C THR A 206 10.37 -5.09 13.11
N GLY A 207 9.60 -4.29 13.83
CA GLY A 207 10.05 -3.66 15.07
C GLY A 207 8.86 -3.31 15.95
N ARG A 208 9.17 -2.90 17.18
CA ARG A 208 8.17 -2.39 18.12
C ARG A 208 7.94 -0.91 17.84
N TRP A 209 6.87 -0.60 17.12
CA TRP A 209 6.50 0.76 16.74
C TRP A 209 4.97 0.95 16.72
N GLY A 210 4.58 2.23 16.76
CA GLY A 210 3.20 2.67 16.66
C GLY A 210 2.68 3.30 17.96
N ALA A 211 1.56 3.98 17.84
CA ALA A 211 0.80 4.54 18.94
C ALA A 211 -0.68 4.61 18.55
N THR A 212 -1.55 4.83 19.54
CA THR A 212 -2.91 5.31 19.29
C THR A 212 -2.83 6.71 18.69
N ASP A 213 -3.65 6.99 17.69
CA ASP A 213 -3.75 8.27 16.99
C ASP A 213 -2.43 8.77 16.36
N MET A 214 -1.56 7.86 15.91
CA MET A 214 -0.27 8.22 15.30
C MET A 214 -0.39 8.96 13.96
N ARG A 215 -1.48 8.74 13.21
CA ARG A 215 -1.79 9.44 11.94
C ARG A 215 -0.59 9.53 10.99
N GLU A 216 0.03 8.40 10.67
CA GLU A 216 1.12 8.34 9.68
C GLU A 216 0.62 7.80 8.35
N ALA A 217 1.20 8.28 7.25
CA ALA A 217 0.91 7.75 5.93
C ALA A 217 2.19 7.66 5.10
N TYR A 218 2.27 6.62 4.27
CA TYR A 218 3.43 6.33 3.43
C TYR A 218 3.00 6.02 2.01
N ARG A 219 3.70 6.60 1.04
CA ARG A 219 3.54 6.28 -0.38
C ARG A 219 4.74 5.49 -0.87
N PHE A 220 4.46 4.39 -1.55
CA PHE A 220 5.42 3.59 -2.28
C PHE A 220 5.27 3.86 -3.78
N THR A 221 6.33 4.36 -4.40
CA THR A 221 6.38 4.68 -5.82
C THR A 221 7.37 3.76 -6.52
N PRO A 222 7.00 3.12 -7.66
CA PRO A 222 7.97 2.36 -8.45
C PRO A 222 9.12 3.27 -8.89
N SER A 223 10.37 2.93 -8.54
CA SER A 223 11.52 3.84 -8.73
C SER A 223 12.61 3.30 -9.66
N ALA A 224 12.53 2.03 -10.07
CA ALA A 224 13.50 1.44 -10.98
C ALA A 224 12.84 0.84 -12.23
N GLY A 225 13.53 0.99 -13.37
CA GLY A 225 13.02 0.73 -14.72
C GLY A 225 13.04 2.00 -15.58
N SER A 226 12.63 1.89 -16.84
CA SER A 226 12.44 3.06 -17.70
C SER A 226 11.31 3.94 -17.15
N SER A 227 11.55 5.25 -17.08
CA SER A 227 10.53 6.21 -16.67
C SER A 227 9.26 6.03 -17.50
N LYS A 228 8.12 6.05 -16.82
CA LYS A 228 6.79 6.05 -17.46
C LYS A 228 6.30 7.45 -17.75
N PHE A 229 7.00 8.47 -17.29
CA PHE A 229 6.67 9.86 -17.58
C PHE A 229 6.68 10.08 -19.10
N LYS A 230 5.59 10.66 -19.61
CA LYS A 230 5.43 10.98 -21.02
C LYS A 230 5.64 12.48 -21.24
N LYS A 231 4.86 13.29 -20.52
CA LYS A 231 4.87 14.76 -20.60
C LYS A 231 4.17 15.37 -19.38
N ALA A 232 4.48 16.63 -19.11
CA ALA A 232 3.66 17.47 -18.27
C ALA A 232 3.32 18.76 -19.02
N GLU A 233 2.10 19.22 -18.84
CA GLU A 233 1.49 20.33 -19.56
C GLU A 233 0.87 21.28 -18.54
N LEU A 234 1.05 22.57 -18.72
CA LEU A 234 0.30 23.59 -17.97
C LEU A 234 -0.92 23.97 -18.80
N LEU A 235 -2.09 23.98 -18.16
CA LEU A 235 -3.35 24.33 -18.79
C LEU A 235 -3.90 25.62 -18.18
N LEU A 236 -4.52 26.46 -19.00
CA LEU A 236 -5.30 27.61 -18.58
C LEU A 236 -6.69 27.50 -19.23
N GLU A 237 -7.74 27.52 -18.42
CA GLU A 237 -9.12 27.34 -18.90
C GLU A 237 -9.32 26.06 -19.76
N GLY A 238 -8.52 25.02 -19.48
CA GLY A 238 -8.54 23.74 -20.21
C GLY A 238 -7.68 23.69 -21.47
N ALA A 239 -7.12 24.82 -21.92
CA ALA A 239 -6.19 24.87 -23.06
C ALA A 239 -4.74 24.69 -22.61
N VAL A 240 -3.94 23.90 -23.34
CA VAL A 240 -2.50 23.75 -23.06
C VAL A 240 -1.79 25.05 -23.41
N VAL A 241 -1.14 25.66 -22.43
CA VAL A 241 -0.39 26.92 -22.58
C VAL A 241 1.12 26.73 -22.48
N GLY A 242 1.59 25.61 -21.92
CA GLY A 242 3.02 25.32 -21.81
C GLY A 242 3.31 23.83 -21.67
N LEU A 243 4.47 23.41 -22.16
CA LEU A 243 5.04 22.10 -21.91
C LEU A 243 6.12 22.24 -20.83
N ALA A 244 6.20 21.28 -19.93
CA ALA A 244 7.22 21.28 -18.89
C ALA A 244 8.55 20.79 -19.45
N ASP A 245 9.62 21.51 -19.10
CA ASP A 245 10.95 20.93 -19.04
C ASP A 245 11.06 20.06 -17.79
N THR A 246 11.88 19.00 -17.87
CA THR A 246 12.07 18.07 -16.75
C THR A 246 13.52 17.90 -16.38
N THR A 247 13.82 17.98 -15.09
CA THR A 247 15.10 17.59 -14.51
C THR A 247 14.88 16.49 -13.48
N SER A 248 15.72 15.44 -13.52
CA SER A 248 15.66 14.35 -12.54
C SER A 248 16.55 14.66 -11.36
N ASP A 249 16.05 14.39 -10.15
CA ASP A 249 16.86 14.48 -8.92
C ASP A 249 17.65 13.19 -8.63
N GLY A 250 17.55 12.18 -9.51
CA GLY A 250 18.19 10.87 -9.32
C GLY A 250 17.51 9.99 -8.26
N ALA A 251 16.56 10.53 -7.51
CA ALA A 251 15.74 9.82 -6.53
C ALA A 251 14.36 9.50 -7.10
N GLY A 252 14.23 9.30 -8.42
CA GLY A 252 12.97 8.90 -9.05
C GLY A 252 11.94 10.02 -9.16
N ASN A 253 12.25 11.24 -8.70
CA ASN A 253 11.39 12.40 -8.89
C ASN A 253 11.82 13.17 -10.15
N LEU A 254 10.84 13.84 -10.75
CA LEU A 254 11.07 14.80 -11.83
C LEU A 254 10.62 16.17 -11.33
N GLN A 255 11.54 17.13 -11.34
CA GLN A 255 11.18 18.54 -11.20
C GLN A 255 10.66 19.02 -12.55
N LEU A 256 9.53 19.71 -12.51
CA LEU A 256 8.87 20.29 -13.68
C LEU A 256 9.09 21.81 -13.66
N SER A 257 9.50 22.38 -14.78
CA SER A 257 9.64 23.82 -14.95
C SER A 257 8.99 24.29 -16.24
N PHE A 258 8.39 25.48 -16.21
CA PHE A 258 7.75 26.12 -17.36
C PHE A 258 8.44 27.47 -17.62
N PRO A 259 9.69 27.46 -18.14
CA PRO A 259 10.53 28.67 -18.20
C PRO A 259 9.93 29.77 -19.09
N ASP A 260 9.14 29.40 -20.09
CA ASP A 260 8.53 30.34 -21.04
C ASP A 260 7.14 30.82 -20.61
N ILE A 261 6.67 30.48 -19.40
CA ILE A 261 5.38 30.91 -18.87
C ILE A 261 5.58 31.90 -17.74
N CYS A 262 5.19 33.15 -17.98
CA CYS A 262 5.05 34.17 -16.93
C CYS A 262 3.59 34.22 -16.46
N PRO A 263 3.25 33.60 -15.31
CA PRO A 263 1.89 33.65 -14.80
C PRO A 263 1.50 35.11 -14.46
N PRO A 264 0.25 35.55 -14.76
CA PRO A 264 -0.27 36.79 -14.20
C PRO A 264 -0.32 36.68 -12.66
N THR A 265 -0.56 37.80 -11.97
CA THR A 265 -0.53 37.88 -10.49
C THR A 265 -1.51 36.96 -9.76
N ASP A 266 -2.42 36.29 -10.48
CA ASP A 266 -3.30 35.26 -9.97
C ASP A 266 -2.99 33.91 -10.65
N SER A 267 -2.19 33.07 -9.99
CA SER A 267 -1.77 31.77 -10.51
C SER A 267 -2.84 30.68 -10.36
N ALA A 268 -3.94 30.95 -9.63
CA ALA A 268 -4.95 29.95 -9.28
C ALA A 268 -5.77 29.41 -10.48
N ALA A 269 -5.57 29.98 -11.67
CA ALA A 269 -6.23 29.55 -12.90
C ALA A 269 -5.50 28.41 -13.64
N TYR A 270 -4.27 28.07 -13.24
CA TYR A 270 -3.50 27.04 -13.93
C TYR A 270 -3.78 25.63 -13.39
N VAL A 271 -3.81 24.69 -14.33
CA VAL A 271 -3.93 23.25 -14.03
C VAL A 271 -2.71 22.54 -14.61
N LEU A 272 -1.94 21.86 -13.76
CA LEU A 272 -0.88 20.96 -14.20
C LEU A 272 -1.50 19.64 -14.64
N ARG A 273 -1.32 19.25 -15.90
CA ARG A 273 -1.63 17.91 -16.40
C ARG A 273 -0.35 17.11 -16.57
N VAL A 274 -0.22 16.00 -15.86
CA VAL A 274 0.91 15.08 -16.00
C VAL A 274 0.44 13.77 -16.61
N SER A 275 1.10 13.34 -17.68
CA SER A 275 0.80 12.12 -18.40
C SER A 275 1.89 11.07 -18.23
N TYR A 276 1.46 9.84 -18.01
CA TYR A 276 2.31 8.67 -17.91
C TYR A 276 1.83 7.59 -18.87
N PHE A 277 2.74 6.74 -19.32
CA PHE A 277 2.37 5.47 -19.91
C PHE A 277 1.84 4.52 -18.84
N ASP A 278 0.80 3.76 -19.18
CA ASP A 278 0.35 2.66 -18.33
C ASP A 278 1.48 1.65 -18.08
N CYS A 279 1.41 0.97 -16.93
CA CYS A 279 2.42 0.00 -16.55
C CYS A 279 2.29 -1.37 -17.26
N LEU A 280 1.26 -1.57 -18.10
CA LEU A 280 0.85 -2.86 -18.66
C LEU A 280 1.37 -3.07 -20.09
N THR A 281 0.97 -2.16 -20.96
CA THR A 281 1.23 -2.14 -22.40
C THR A 281 2.23 -1.07 -22.77
N GLN A 282 2.41 -0.07 -21.91
CA GLN A 282 3.15 1.17 -22.19
C GLN A 282 2.63 1.89 -23.46
N ALA A 283 1.41 1.60 -23.88
CA ALA A 283 0.81 2.13 -25.10
C ALA A 283 -0.34 3.10 -24.79
N THR A 284 -1.00 2.96 -23.64
CA THR A 284 -2.07 3.88 -23.20
C THR A 284 -1.48 4.99 -22.34
N GLU A 285 -1.88 6.23 -22.62
CA GLU A 285 -1.53 7.40 -21.81
C GLU A 285 -2.58 7.59 -20.70
N VAL A 286 -2.10 7.76 -19.46
CA VAL A 286 -2.90 8.07 -18.28
C VAL A 286 -2.49 9.44 -17.79
N SER A 287 -3.44 10.38 -17.76
CA SER A 287 -3.19 11.77 -17.37
C SER A 287 -3.82 12.13 -16.03
N PHE A 288 -3.06 12.74 -15.13
CA PHE A 288 -3.49 13.33 -13.87
C PHE A 288 -3.51 14.83 -14.00
N THR A 289 -4.41 15.50 -13.29
CA THR A 289 -4.52 16.96 -13.26
C THR A 289 -4.53 17.42 -11.83
N ASP A 290 -3.77 18.48 -11.53
CA ASP A 290 -3.75 19.14 -10.23
C ASP A 290 -3.80 20.66 -10.43
N THR A 291 -4.39 21.40 -9.51
CA THR A 291 -4.42 22.87 -9.55
C THR A 291 -3.11 23.40 -8.96
N VAL A 292 -2.50 24.41 -9.59
CA VAL A 292 -1.18 24.94 -9.22
C VAL A 292 -1.28 26.37 -8.70
#